data_AF-A0A921Q9P9-F1
#
_entry.id   AF-A0A921Q9P9-F1
#
_cell.length_a   1.000
_cell.length_b   1.000
_cell.length_c   1.000
_cell.angle_alpha   90.00
_cell.angle_beta   90.00
_cell.angle_gamma   90.00
#
_symmetry.space_group_name_H-M   'P 1'
#
loop_
_entity.id
_entity.type
_entity.pdbx_description
1 polymer ?
#
loop_
_entity_poly.entity_id
_entity_poly.type
_entity_poly.pdbx_seq_one_letter_code
_entity_poly.pdbx_strand_id
1 'polypeptide(L)'
;MGDYTIQISTKLIDQLARDDEKVKRKARKPKPKKKPIVQPHEEPPEFPSEPKTSSPAPAPAPGWPLQPPPMFLPVTPAPPPPPATMPEVEAIRSILKESESVLEKLEKQEAGARQELSKRAKELHDKEFKLPYQNPMPCTQERAGCLECYKTNAKDPLKCAEAVKRFEACALMAVKAAAAAKAD
;
A
#
# COMPACT_ATOMS: atom_id res chain seq x y z
N MET A 1 9.08 -31.04 -24.81
CA MET A 1 8.98 -29.60 -24.46
C MET A 1 8.20 -28.96 -25.59
N GLY A 2 7.04 -28.36 -25.29
CA GLY A 2 6.14 -27.81 -26.31
C GLY A 2 6.43 -26.35 -26.59
N ASP A 3 6.46 -25.99 -27.86
CA ASP A 3 6.88 -24.69 -28.37
C ASP A 3 5.70 -23.72 -28.30
N TYR A 4 5.61 -22.95 -27.22
CA TYR A 4 4.58 -21.92 -27.09
C TYR A 4 4.94 -20.71 -27.94
N THR A 5 4.30 -20.58 -29.10
CA THR A 5 4.37 -19.37 -29.92
C THR A 5 3.29 -18.39 -29.47
N ILE A 6 3.70 -17.28 -28.85
CA ILE A 6 2.79 -16.23 -28.41
C ILE A 6 2.45 -15.36 -29.61
N GLN A 7 1.18 -15.36 -30.02
CA GLN A 7 0.68 -14.42 -31.03
C GLN A 7 0.09 -13.20 -30.33
N ILE A 8 0.79 -12.07 -30.44
CA ILE A 8 0.29 -10.78 -29.92
C ILE A 8 -0.50 -10.10 -31.03
N SER A 9 -1.78 -9.81 -30.77
CA SER A 9 -2.61 -9.09 -31.73
C SER A 9 -2.10 -7.67 -31.93
N THR A 10 -2.07 -7.19 -33.17
CA THR A 10 -1.68 -5.82 -33.53
C THR A 10 -2.53 -4.75 -32.85
N LYS A 11 -3.79 -5.08 -32.54
CA LYS A 11 -4.69 -4.21 -31.75
C LYS A 11 -4.20 -3.95 -30.32
N LEU A 12 -3.54 -4.93 -29.70
CA LEU A 12 -2.99 -4.77 -28.35
C LEU A 12 -1.78 -3.85 -28.37
N ILE A 13 -0.95 -3.96 -29.40
CA ILE A 13 0.22 -3.12 -29.63
C ILE A 13 -0.21 -1.65 -29.81
N ASP A 14 -1.23 -1.41 -30.63
CA ASP A 14 -1.79 -0.07 -30.83
C ASP A 14 -2.43 0.53 -29.57
N GLN A 15 -3.05 -0.29 -28.71
CA GLN A 15 -3.59 0.19 -27.42
C GLN A 15 -2.48 0.58 -26.45
N LEU A 16 -1.43 -0.23 -26.34
CA LEU A 16 -0.29 0.05 -25.47
C LEU A 16 0.49 1.28 -25.94
N ALA A 17 0.66 1.45 -27.26
CA ALA A 17 1.31 2.64 -27.83
C ALA A 17 0.54 3.94 -27.56
N ARG A 18 -0.80 3.89 -27.49
CA ARG A 18 -1.65 5.07 -27.20
C ARG A 18 -1.77 5.41 -25.71
N ASP A 19 -1.49 4.48 -24.81
CA ASP A 19 -1.51 4.74 -23.36
C ASP A 19 -0.24 5.46 -22.87
N ASP A 20 0.88 5.31 -23.60
CA ASP A 20 2.16 6.01 -23.31
C ASP A 20 2.12 7.50 -23.73
N GLU A 21 1.35 7.83 -24.79
CA GLU A 21 1.17 9.19 -25.26
C GLU A 21 0.09 9.93 -24.45
N LYS A 22 0.48 10.39 -23.25
CA LYS A 22 -0.23 11.32 -22.33
C LYS A 22 -1.54 11.92 -22.86
N VAL A 23 -2.63 11.14 -22.86
CA VAL A 23 -3.97 11.70 -23.03
C VAL A 23 -4.36 12.34 -21.70
N LYS A 24 -4.31 13.68 -21.64
CA LYS A 24 -5.02 14.50 -20.65
C LYS A 24 -6.52 14.16 -20.71
N ARG A 25 -6.94 13.09 -20.03
CA ARG A 25 -8.36 12.76 -19.88
C ARG A 25 -8.98 13.79 -18.93
N LYS A 26 -9.76 14.72 -19.48
CA LYS A 26 -10.64 15.61 -18.73
C LYS A 26 -11.51 14.78 -17.78
N ALA A 27 -11.45 15.07 -16.48
CA ALA A 27 -12.28 14.44 -15.47
C ALA A 27 -13.78 14.54 -15.83
N ARG A 28 -14.42 13.41 -16.13
CA ARG A 28 -15.89 13.33 -16.19
C ARG A 28 -16.43 13.32 -14.76
N LYS A 29 -17.35 14.25 -14.47
CA LYS A 29 -18.05 14.34 -13.18
C LYS A 29 -18.76 13.02 -12.84
N PRO A 30 -18.70 12.55 -11.58
CA PRO A 30 -19.42 11.35 -11.17
C PRO A 30 -20.94 11.59 -11.17
N LYS A 31 -21.69 10.74 -11.88
CA LYS A 31 -23.17 10.72 -11.82
C LYS A 31 -23.63 10.06 -10.51
N PRO A 32 -24.73 10.52 -9.90
CA PRO A 32 -25.22 10.01 -8.62
C PRO A 32 -25.74 8.57 -8.73
N LYS A 33 -25.44 7.77 -7.70
CA LYS A 33 -25.78 6.35 -7.56
C LYS A 33 -27.31 6.15 -7.60
N LYS A 34 -27.81 5.38 -8.57
CA LYS A 34 -29.15 4.78 -8.51
C LYS A 34 -29.08 3.52 -7.65
N LYS A 35 -29.99 3.41 -6.70
CA LYS A 35 -30.18 2.26 -5.80
C LYS A 35 -30.51 1.01 -6.63
N PRO A 36 -29.99 -0.20 -6.31
CA PRO A 36 -30.43 -1.40 -7.00
C PRO A 36 -31.85 -1.74 -6.53
N ILE A 37 -32.79 -1.71 -7.47
CA ILE A 37 -34.10 -2.32 -7.31
C ILE A 37 -33.92 -3.82 -7.56
N VAL A 38 -34.35 -4.62 -6.59
CA VAL A 38 -34.41 -6.08 -6.71
C VAL A 38 -35.52 -6.42 -7.70
N GLN A 39 -35.18 -7.10 -8.80
CA GLN A 39 -36.14 -7.96 -9.49
C GLN A 39 -35.49 -9.30 -9.83
N PRO A 40 -36.28 -10.40 -9.76
CA PRO A 40 -35.78 -11.77 -9.70
C PRO A 40 -35.74 -12.38 -11.10
N HIS A 41 -34.65 -13.06 -11.46
CA HIS A 41 -34.63 -13.86 -12.67
C HIS A 41 -33.70 -15.07 -12.52
N GLU A 42 -34.36 -16.22 -12.56
CA GLU A 42 -33.96 -17.53 -13.11
C GLU A 42 -32.56 -18.11 -12.79
N GLU A 43 -32.61 -19.08 -11.88
CA GLU A 43 -31.94 -20.39 -11.84
C GLU A 43 -30.77 -20.66 -12.82
N PRO A 44 -29.54 -20.84 -12.30
CA PRO A 44 -28.47 -21.57 -12.98
C PRO A 44 -28.63 -23.09 -12.80
N PRO A 45 -28.23 -23.92 -13.79
CA PRO A 45 -28.29 -25.38 -13.68
C PRO A 45 -27.44 -25.91 -12.53
N GLU A 46 -28.05 -26.80 -11.77
CA GLU A 46 -27.48 -27.52 -10.63
C GLU A 46 -26.21 -28.28 -11.04
N PHE A 47 -25.11 -28.04 -10.31
CA PHE A 47 -23.97 -28.95 -10.27
C PHE A 47 -24.37 -30.15 -9.40
N PRO A 48 -24.27 -31.40 -9.88
CA PRO A 48 -24.60 -32.56 -9.03
C PRO A 48 -23.61 -32.70 -7.88
N SER A 49 -24.12 -32.46 -6.68
CA SER A 49 -23.52 -32.75 -5.40
C SER A 49 -23.29 -34.26 -5.22
N GLU A 50 -22.14 -34.57 -4.61
CA GLU A 50 -21.85 -35.68 -3.70
C GLU A 50 -22.69 -36.99 -3.85
N PRO A 51 -22.07 -38.12 -4.25
CA PRO A 51 -22.72 -39.41 -4.09
C PRO A 51 -22.75 -39.79 -2.59
N LYS A 52 -23.93 -39.63 -1.97
CA LYS A 52 -24.30 -40.39 -0.76
C LYS A 52 -24.40 -41.87 -1.16
N THR A 53 -23.31 -42.62 -0.97
CA THR A 53 -23.39 -44.08 -1.05
C THR A 53 -24.08 -44.58 0.21
N SER A 54 -25.30 -45.07 0.02
CA SER A 54 -25.97 -45.99 0.94
C SER A 54 -25.04 -47.19 1.14
N SER A 55 -24.90 -47.65 2.38
CA SER A 55 -24.21 -48.91 2.69
C SER A 55 -25.02 -50.10 2.18
N PRO A 56 -24.38 -51.03 1.45
CA PRO A 56 -24.58 -52.44 1.69
C PRO A 56 -23.31 -53.08 2.28
N ALA A 57 -23.53 -54.17 3.01
CA ALA A 57 -22.61 -54.97 3.82
C ALA A 57 -21.15 -55.16 3.34
N PRO A 58 -20.20 -55.43 4.26
CA PRO A 58 -18.78 -55.57 3.93
C PRO A 58 -18.52 -56.88 3.17
N ALA A 59 -18.02 -56.77 1.94
CA ALA A 59 -17.32 -57.86 1.26
C ALA A 59 -15.83 -57.82 1.63
N PRO A 60 -15.15 -58.97 1.84
CA PRO A 60 -13.80 -59.00 2.36
C PRO A 60 -12.78 -58.47 1.33
N ALA A 61 -11.88 -57.61 1.77
CA ALA A 61 -10.77 -57.11 0.96
C ALA A 61 -9.81 -58.26 0.59
N PRO A 62 -9.26 -58.32 -0.64
CA PRO A 62 -8.17 -59.23 -0.97
C PRO A 62 -6.94 -58.88 -0.12
N GLY A 63 -6.48 -59.83 0.69
CA GLY A 63 -5.35 -59.65 1.61
C GLY A 63 -4.05 -59.30 0.89
N TRP A 64 -3.29 -58.39 1.49
CA TRP A 64 -1.89 -58.14 1.13
C TRP A 64 -1.07 -59.40 1.43
N PRO A 65 -0.10 -59.79 0.57
CA PRO A 65 0.73 -60.95 0.86
C PRO A 65 1.58 -60.66 2.10
N LEU A 66 1.33 -61.39 3.18
CA LEU A 66 2.16 -61.38 4.37
C LEU A 66 3.52 -61.98 4.02
N GLN A 67 4.55 -61.13 3.97
CA GLN A 67 5.93 -61.58 3.86
C GLN A 67 6.31 -62.36 5.13
N PRO A 68 6.94 -63.55 5.05
CA PRO A 68 7.34 -64.30 6.23
C PRO A 68 8.37 -63.52 7.07
N PRO A 69 8.37 -63.69 8.40
CA PRO A 69 9.25 -62.93 9.30
C PRO A 69 10.73 -63.24 9.04
N PRO A 70 11.62 -62.25 9.11
CA PRO A 70 13.03 -62.45 8.83
C PRO A 70 13.68 -63.30 9.93
N MET A 71 14.40 -64.34 9.53
CA MET A 71 15.23 -65.14 10.43
C MET A 71 16.45 -64.30 10.85
N PHE A 72 16.63 -64.10 12.15
CA PHE A 72 17.76 -63.34 12.68
C PHE A 72 19.05 -64.18 12.63
N LEU A 73 20.02 -63.74 11.81
CA LEU A 73 21.41 -64.18 11.87
C LEU A 73 22.20 -63.24 12.79
N PRO A 74 23.26 -63.71 13.48
CA PRO A 74 24.05 -62.87 14.37
C PRO A 74 24.73 -61.74 13.58
N VAL A 75 24.36 -60.51 13.93
CA VAL A 75 24.89 -59.26 13.37
C VAL A 75 26.32 -59.08 13.86
N THR A 76 27.30 -59.26 12.97
CA THR A 76 28.63 -58.70 13.17
C THR A 76 28.55 -57.17 13.04
N PRO A 77 29.20 -56.36 13.90
CA PRO A 77 29.14 -54.91 13.78
C PRO A 77 29.81 -54.49 12.47
N ALA A 78 29.02 -54.10 11.48
CA ALA A 78 29.52 -53.46 10.29
C ALA A 78 30.08 -52.07 10.68
N PRO A 79 31.24 -51.67 10.13
CA PRO A 79 31.76 -50.32 10.35
C PRO A 79 30.72 -49.28 9.87
N PRO A 80 30.62 -48.12 10.54
CA PRO A 80 29.64 -47.10 10.18
C PRO A 80 29.85 -46.68 8.71
N PRO A 81 28.77 -46.61 7.90
CA PRO A 81 28.88 -46.17 6.52
C PRO A 81 29.45 -44.74 6.49
N PRO A 82 30.31 -44.41 5.50
CA PRO A 82 30.80 -43.05 5.34
C PRO A 82 29.60 -42.09 5.13
N PRO A 83 29.68 -40.84 5.61
CA PRO A 83 28.60 -39.89 5.46
C PRO A 83 28.27 -39.71 3.98
N ALA A 84 27.05 -40.09 3.58
CA ALA A 84 26.58 -39.91 2.21
C ALA A 84 26.39 -38.42 1.93
N THR A 85 27.37 -37.79 1.28
CA THR A 85 27.22 -36.48 0.67
C THR A 85 26.29 -36.64 -0.54
N MET A 86 24.99 -36.41 -0.34
CA MET A 86 23.99 -36.44 -1.42
C MET A 86 24.11 -35.14 -2.24
N PRO A 87 24.63 -35.18 -3.47
CA PRO A 87 24.93 -33.97 -4.26
C PRO A 87 23.66 -33.15 -4.57
N GLU A 88 22.51 -33.82 -4.69
CA GLU A 88 21.21 -33.19 -4.89
C GLU A 88 20.80 -32.28 -3.71
N VAL A 89 21.09 -32.72 -2.48
CA VAL A 89 20.78 -31.95 -1.27
C VAL A 89 21.67 -30.70 -1.18
N GLU A 90 22.92 -30.80 -1.62
CA GLU A 90 23.84 -29.66 -1.67
C GLU A 90 23.44 -28.66 -2.75
N ALA A 91 23.01 -29.13 -3.92
CA ALA A 91 22.46 -28.29 -4.98
C ALA A 91 21.23 -27.51 -4.51
N ILE A 92 20.29 -28.17 -3.80
CA ILE A 92 19.10 -27.50 -3.22
C ILE A 92 19.52 -26.42 -2.22
N ARG A 93 20.48 -26.70 -1.32
CA ARG A 93 20.97 -25.70 -0.36
C ARG A 93 21.61 -24.50 -1.05
N SER A 94 22.35 -24.73 -2.14
CA SER A 94 22.97 -23.67 -2.93
C SER A 94 21.91 -22.74 -3.54
N ILE A 95 20.87 -23.32 -4.15
CA ILE A 95 19.75 -22.55 -4.74
C ILE A 95 19.01 -21.75 -3.66
N LEU A 96 18.75 -22.34 -2.49
CA LEU A 96 18.10 -21.63 -1.39
C LEU A 96 18.94 -20.42 -0.94
N LYS A 97 20.25 -20.59 -0.77
CA LYS A 97 21.16 -19.50 -0.40
C LYS A 97 21.20 -18.39 -1.46
N GLU A 98 21.19 -18.76 -2.73
CA GLU A 98 21.10 -17.80 -3.83
C GLU A 98 19.77 -17.04 -3.78
N SER A 99 18.65 -17.74 -3.59
CA SER A 99 17.32 -17.14 -3.51
C SER A 99 17.21 -16.14 -2.36
N GLU A 100 17.76 -16.47 -1.18
CA GLU A 100 17.80 -15.59 -0.02
C GLU A 100 18.61 -14.32 -0.32
N SER A 101 19.76 -14.47 -0.99
CA SER A 101 20.58 -13.31 -1.39
C SER A 101 19.89 -12.40 -2.42
N VAL A 102 19.05 -12.97 -3.29
CA VAL A 102 18.25 -12.20 -4.26
C VAL A 102 17.10 -11.49 -3.55
N LEU A 103 16.44 -12.15 -2.61
CA LEU A 103 15.38 -11.54 -1.81
C LEU A 103 15.90 -10.35 -1.01
N GLU A 104 17.05 -10.46 -0.35
CA GLU A 104 17.65 -9.35 0.41
C GLU A 104 17.95 -8.14 -0.51
N LYS A 105 18.46 -8.39 -1.72
CA LYS A 105 18.71 -7.33 -2.72
C LYS A 105 17.40 -6.67 -3.17
N LEU A 106 16.37 -7.44 -3.42
CA LEU A 106 15.06 -6.93 -3.85
C LEU A 106 14.40 -6.12 -2.74
N GLU A 107 14.43 -6.60 -1.49
CA GLU A 107 13.90 -5.87 -0.33
C GLU A 107 14.59 -4.52 -0.17
N LYS A 108 15.93 -4.48 -0.33
CA LYS A 108 16.69 -3.23 -0.29
C LYS A 108 16.31 -2.27 -1.42
N GLN A 109 16.11 -2.78 -2.64
CA GLN A 109 15.66 -1.97 -3.78
C GLN A 109 14.24 -1.45 -3.57
N GLU A 110 13.33 -2.27 -3.07
CA GLU A 110 11.96 -1.90 -2.75
C GLU A 110 11.91 -0.82 -1.67
N ALA A 111 12.66 -0.99 -0.58
CA ALA A 111 12.77 0.00 0.48
C ALA A 111 13.29 1.34 -0.03
N GLY A 112 14.34 1.32 -0.86
CA GLY A 112 14.88 2.53 -1.50
C GLY A 112 13.86 3.21 -2.43
N ALA A 113 13.18 2.44 -3.27
CA ALA A 113 12.14 2.94 -4.17
C ALA A 113 10.95 3.54 -3.40
N ARG A 114 10.51 2.89 -2.32
CA ARG A 114 9.44 3.39 -1.43
C ARG A 114 9.84 4.69 -0.75
N GLN A 115 11.07 4.80 -0.26
CA GLN A 115 11.56 6.03 0.36
C GLN A 115 11.59 7.19 -0.64
N GLU A 116 12.09 6.96 -1.86
CA GLU A 116 12.13 7.97 -2.91
C GLU A 116 10.73 8.40 -3.34
N LEU A 117 9.80 7.45 -3.52
CA LEU A 117 8.40 7.76 -3.81
C LEU A 117 7.75 8.56 -2.69
N SER A 118 7.98 8.19 -1.43
CA SER A 118 7.44 8.94 -0.29
C SER A 118 7.99 10.37 -0.24
N LYS A 119 9.30 10.54 -0.50
CA LYS A 119 9.94 11.85 -0.55
C LYS A 119 9.34 12.71 -1.67
N ARG A 120 9.23 12.17 -2.88
CA ARG A 120 8.63 12.87 -4.03
C ARG A 120 7.16 13.19 -3.82
N ALA A 121 6.39 12.29 -3.22
CA ALA A 121 4.99 12.52 -2.90
C ALA A 121 4.84 13.68 -1.90
N LYS A 122 5.67 13.72 -0.84
CA LYS A 122 5.71 14.83 0.10
C LYS A 122 6.12 16.13 -0.56
N GLU A 123 7.13 16.09 -1.43
CA GLU A 123 7.61 17.28 -2.14
C GLU A 123 6.55 17.84 -3.09
N LEU A 124 5.89 17.00 -3.89
CA LEU A 124 4.79 17.41 -4.76
C LEU A 124 3.61 17.94 -3.93
N HIS A 125 3.28 17.26 -2.84
CA HIS A 125 2.24 17.73 -1.93
C HIS A 125 2.59 19.10 -1.34
N ASP A 126 3.83 19.29 -0.90
CA ASP A 126 4.30 20.55 -0.35
C ASP A 126 4.39 21.67 -1.40
N LYS A 127 4.61 21.33 -2.67
CA LYS A 127 4.65 22.31 -3.77
C LYS A 127 3.26 22.73 -4.22
N GLU A 128 2.34 21.78 -4.36
CA GLU A 128 1.03 22.03 -4.98
C GLU A 128 -0.06 22.35 -3.95
N PHE A 129 0.01 21.75 -2.76
CA PHE A 129 -1.08 21.81 -1.77
C PHE A 129 -0.71 22.59 -0.52
N LYS A 130 0.58 22.79 -0.23
CA LYS A 130 0.98 23.75 0.80
C LYS A 130 0.69 25.13 0.24
N LEU A 131 -0.18 25.85 0.93
CA LEU A 131 -0.46 27.22 0.59
C LEU A 131 0.86 28.00 0.58
N PRO A 132 1.16 28.78 -0.48
CA PRO A 132 2.36 29.61 -0.52
C PRO A 132 2.47 30.36 0.81
N TYR A 133 3.67 30.35 1.40
CA TYR A 133 3.96 30.85 2.74
C TYR A 133 2.98 31.95 3.14
N GLN A 134 2.01 31.61 3.99
CA GLN A 134 1.11 32.62 4.55
C GLN A 134 2.00 33.51 5.41
N ASN A 135 2.28 34.72 4.91
CA ASN A 135 3.04 35.70 5.67
C ASN A 135 2.49 35.73 7.11
N PRO A 136 3.35 35.67 8.13
CA PRO A 136 2.90 35.63 9.51
C PRO A 136 1.94 36.79 9.72
N MET A 137 0.77 36.48 10.30
CA MET A 137 -0.32 37.45 10.45
C MET A 137 0.25 38.73 11.08
N PRO A 138 0.14 39.88 10.41
CA PRO A 138 0.77 41.10 10.92
C PRO A 138 0.18 41.46 12.29
N CYS A 139 0.99 42.07 13.16
CA CYS A 139 0.54 42.58 14.46
C CYS A 139 0.15 41.51 15.50
N THR A 140 0.74 40.30 15.44
CA THR A 140 0.52 39.25 16.44
C THR A 140 0.85 39.68 17.86
N GLN A 141 1.94 40.42 18.06
CA GLN A 141 2.36 40.88 19.39
C GLN A 141 1.39 41.91 19.97
N GLU A 142 1.02 42.94 19.20
CA GLU A 142 0.05 43.96 19.63
C GLU A 142 -1.33 43.35 19.89
N ARG A 143 -1.75 42.38 19.04
CA ARG A 143 -2.99 41.62 19.25
C ARG A 143 -2.95 40.85 20.57
N ALA A 144 -1.86 40.16 20.87
CA ALA A 144 -1.70 39.43 22.12
C ALA A 144 -1.72 40.36 23.33
N GLY A 145 -1.02 41.51 23.26
CA GLY A 145 -1.04 42.53 24.32
C GLY A 145 -2.42 43.14 24.56
N CYS A 146 -3.18 43.40 23.50
CA CYS A 146 -4.56 43.88 23.59
C CYS A 146 -5.48 42.84 24.25
N LEU A 147 -5.39 41.58 23.85
CA LEU A 147 -6.16 40.49 24.45
C LEU A 147 -5.80 40.30 25.93
N GLU A 148 -4.52 40.36 26.26
CA GLU A 148 -4.06 40.20 27.63
C GLU A 148 -4.55 41.35 28.52
N CYS A 149 -4.52 42.58 28.03
CA CYS A 149 -5.09 43.72 28.76
C CYS A 149 -6.57 43.54 29.06
N TYR A 150 -7.36 43.06 28.10
CA TYR A 150 -8.80 42.83 28.33
C TYR A 150 -9.06 41.69 29.32
N LYS A 151 -8.22 40.65 29.32
CA LYS A 151 -8.31 39.59 30.34
C LYS A 151 -8.02 40.13 31.74
N THR A 152 -6.99 40.96 31.90
CA THR A 152 -6.63 41.53 33.20
C THR A 152 -7.61 42.60 33.68
N ASN A 153 -8.25 43.33 32.74
CA ASN A 153 -9.16 44.44 33.03
C ASN A 153 -10.61 44.13 32.62
N ALA A 154 -11.11 42.92 32.89
CA ALA A 154 -12.44 42.49 32.49
C ALA A 154 -13.59 43.38 33.04
N LYS A 155 -13.38 44.04 34.18
CA LYS A 155 -14.35 44.95 34.81
C LYS A 155 -14.28 46.38 34.28
N ASP A 156 -13.16 46.76 33.68
CA ASP A 156 -12.93 48.10 33.17
C ASP A 156 -12.16 48.06 31.83
N PRO A 157 -12.87 47.76 30.72
CA PRO A 157 -12.27 47.61 29.41
C PRO A 157 -11.62 48.89 28.86
N LEU A 158 -11.98 50.07 29.39
CA LEU A 158 -11.47 51.36 28.94
C LEU A 158 -9.99 51.58 29.29
N LYS A 159 -9.48 50.89 30.32
CA LYS A 159 -8.04 50.89 30.65
C LYS A 159 -7.16 50.34 29.53
N CYS A 160 -7.74 49.56 28.61
CA CYS A 160 -7.02 48.98 27.48
C CYS A 160 -6.96 49.87 26.24
N ALA A 161 -7.44 51.12 26.32
CA ALA A 161 -7.45 52.04 25.19
C ALA A 161 -6.07 52.22 24.53
N GLU A 162 -4.98 52.23 25.31
CA GLU A 162 -3.63 52.35 24.75
C GLU A 162 -3.19 51.08 24.00
N ALA A 163 -3.51 49.89 24.53
CA ALA A 163 -3.23 48.62 23.87
C ALA A 163 -4.01 48.48 22.56
N VAL A 164 -5.26 48.96 22.52
CA VAL A 164 -6.07 49.01 21.30
C VAL A 164 -5.47 49.96 20.27
N LYS A 165 -5.03 51.17 20.67
CA LYS A 165 -4.40 52.14 19.77
C LYS A 165 -3.12 51.59 19.13
N ARG A 166 -2.29 50.86 19.88
CA ARG A 166 -1.09 50.21 19.33
C ARG A 166 -1.43 49.13 18.32
N PHE A 167 -2.45 48.31 18.61
CA PHE A 167 -2.94 47.30 17.67
C PHE A 167 -3.52 47.93 16.40
N GLU A 168 -4.32 48.99 16.53
CA GLU A 168 -4.87 49.76 15.41
C GLU A 168 -3.77 50.35 14.52
N ALA A 169 -2.78 51.03 15.13
CA ALA A 169 -1.67 51.62 14.41
C ALA A 169 -0.90 50.56 13.60
N CYS A 170 -0.63 49.41 14.22
CA CYS A 170 0.01 48.31 13.53
C CYS A 170 -0.86 47.77 12.38
N ALA A 171 -2.17 47.56 12.61
CA ALA A 171 -3.08 47.05 11.59
C ALA A 171 -3.17 47.98 10.38
N LEU A 172 -3.22 49.30 10.59
CA LEU A 172 -3.22 50.28 9.52
C LEU A 172 -1.93 50.24 8.70
N MET A 173 -0.77 50.10 9.36
CA MET A 173 0.52 49.96 8.67
C MET A 173 0.58 48.66 7.86
N ALA A 174 0.07 47.56 8.40
CA ALA A 174 0.02 46.28 7.73
C ALA A 174 -0.87 46.30 6.47
N VAL A 175 -2.02 46.96 6.52
CA VAL A 175 -2.90 47.14 5.35
C VAL A 175 -2.20 47.94 4.25
N LYS A 176 -1.50 49.02 4.63
CA LYS A 176 -0.73 49.83 3.67
C LYS A 176 0.41 49.03 3.03
N ALA A 177 1.17 48.27 3.82
CA ALA A 177 2.24 47.41 3.32
C ALA A 177 1.71 46.30 2.39
N ALA A 178 0.58 45.69 2.72
CA ALA A 178 -0.05 44.67 1.89
C ALA A 178 -0.62 45.24 0.58
N ALA A 179 -1.05 46.51 0.55
CA ALA A 179 -1.47 47.19 -0.66
C ALA A 179 -0.27 47.51 -1.58
N ALA A 180 0.87 47.94 -1.01
CA ALA A 180 2.10 48.19 -1.76
C ALA A 180 2.68 46.90 -2.36
N ALA A 181 2.69 45.80 -1.61
CA ALA A 181 3.20 44.50 -2.07
C ALA A 181 2.35 43.81 -3.17
N LYS A 182 1.17 44.36 -3.50
CA LYS A 182 0.33 43.88 -4.61
C LYS A 182 0.47 44.72 -5.88
N ALA A 183 1.15 45.86 -5.80
CA ALA A 183 1.37 46.77 -6.92
C ALA A 183 2.70 46.51 -7.65
N ASP A 184 3.61 45.75 -7.02
CA ASP A 184 4.79 45.11 -7.60
C ASP A 184 4.44 43.69 -8.11
#